data_AF-A0A843H8J7-F1
#
_entry.id   AF-A0A843H8J7-F1
#
_cell.length_a   1.000
_cell.length_b   1.000
_cell.length_c   1.000
_cell.angle_alpha   90.00
_cell.angle_beta   90.00
_cell.angle_gamma   90.00
#
_symmetry.space_group_name_H-M   'P 1'
#
loop_
_entity.id
_entity.type
_entity.pdbx_description
1 polymer ?
#
loop_
_entity_poly.entity_id
_entity_poly.type
_entity_poly.pdbx_seq_one_letter_code
_entity_poly.pdbx_strand_id
1 'polypeptide(L)'
;MQEEIWKNTEFDGYMVSNLVKVKHNGRILKARLSNTGYYYYSFWNHNKEKRDFVHRLIAKAFIPNPYNWSEVNHKNGIKTDNRIKNLEWCTRKYNMRHSLLVLKNKRKSKHIKCIETGDVFGGLKDFEERTGLCCIAIHRNIKHKSKTSYGYTWEYTDDPVTLIDYSKYKNKIGKNSNLAKKINISASLLCWRKKHGWNMDDIATVRPDYSNNRKRGRLKKGNSR
;
A
#
# COMPACT_ATOMS: atom_id res chain seq x y z
N MET A 1 -28.50 -25.19 -10.55
CA MET A 1 -28.24 -23.78 -10.16
C MET A 1 -28.23 -23.74 -8.64
N GLN A 2 -27.32 -23.00 -7.99
CA GLN A 2 -27.38 -22.85 -6.52
C GLN A 2 -28.63 -22.06 -6.14
N GLU A 3 -29.36 -22.54 -5.13
CA GLU A 3 -30.52 -21.84 -4.59
C GLU A 3 -30.11 -20.53 -3.90
N GLU A 4 -31.01 -19.53 -3.93
CA GLU A 4 -30.78 -18.24 -3.26
C GLU A 4 -31.05 -18.40 -1.76
N ILE A 5 -30.00 -18.27 -0.96
CA ILE A 5 -30.03 -18.41 0.50
C ILE A 5 -30.02 -17.03 1.12
N TRP A 6 -30.96 -16.76 2.01
CA TRP A 6 -31.06 -15.52 2.78
C TRP A 6 -30.59 -15.73 4.22
N LYS A 7 -29.82 -14.79 4.75
CA LYS A 7 -29.37 -14.78 6.15
C LYS A 7 -29.65 -13.43 6.80
N ASN A 8 -29.94 -13.44 8.09
CA ASN A 8 -30.09 -12.21 8.88
C ASN A 8 -28.74 -11.49 8.99
N THR A 9 -28.80 -10.17 9.02
CA THR A 9 -27.64 -9.32 9.30
C THR A 9 -27.60 -8.92 10.77
N GLU A 10 -26.58 -8.17 11.19
CA GLU A 10 -26.55 -7.53 12.52
C GLU A 10 -27.59 -6.40 12.68
N PHE A 11 -28.28 -6.03 11.61
CA PHE A 11 -29.32 -5.01 11.59
C PHE A 11 -30.69 -5.67 11.57
N ASP A 12 -31.52 -5.32 12.54
CA ASP A 12 -32.83 -5.94 12.73
C ASP A 12 -33.76 -5.70 11.52
N GLY A 13 -34.47 -6.75 11.10
CA GLY A 13 -35.32 -6.74 9.90
C GLY A 13 -34.58 -6.77 8.54
N TYR A 14 -33.24 -6.69 8.51
CA TYR A 14 -32.46 -6.74 7.28
C TYR A 14 -31.84 -8.11 7.03
N MET A 15 -32.00 -8.60 5.80
CA MET A 15 -31.43 -9.88 5.34
C MET A 15 -30.51 -9.67 4.14
N VAL A 16 -29.47 -10.50 4.03
CA VAL A 16 -28.54 -10.53 2.90
C VAL A 16 -28.57 -11.89 2.20
N SER A 17 -28.51 -11.91 0.87
CA SER A 17 -28.48 -13.14 0.08
C SER A 17 -27.08 -13.50 -0.41
N ASN A 18 -26.87 -14.79 -0.72
CA ASN A 18 -25.65 -15.27 -1.37
C ASN A 18 -25.44 -14.67 -2.78
N LEU A 19 -26.50 -14.11 -3.37
CA LEU A 19 -26.48 -13.37 -4.64
C LEU A 19 -26.27 -11.86 -4.48
N VAL A 20 -25.73 -11.41 -3.33
CA VAL A 20 -25.34 -10.01 -3.10
C VAL A 20 -26.54 -9.06 -3.01
N LYS A 21 -27.75 -9.56 -2.74
CA LYS A 21 -28.93 -8.73 -2.54
C LYS A 21 -29.14 -8.47 -1.05
N VAL A 22 -29.72 -7.31 -0.72
CA VAL A 22 -30.19 -7.00 0.64
C VAL A 22 -31.67 -6.67 0.56
N LYS A 23 -32.45 -7.17 1.51
CA LYS A 23 -33.88 -6.86 1.63
C LYS A 23 -34.23 -6.44 3.04
N HIS A 24 -35.30 -5.65 3.16
CA HIS A 24 -35.90 -5.23 4.42
C HIS A 24 -37.43 -5.23 4.25
N ASN A 25 -38.16 -5.87 5.15
CA ASN A 25 -39.63 -6.00 5.08
C ASN A 25 -40.14 -6.42 3.69
N GLY A 26 -39.50 -7.44 3.09
CA GLY A 26 -39.85 -7.97 1.78
C GLY A 26 -39.37 -7.15 0.57
N ARG A 27 -38.87 -5.93 0.76
CA ARG A 27 -38.40 -5.05 -0.33
C ARG A 27 -36.89 -5.19 -0.56
N ILE A 28 -36.47 -5.39 -1.81
CA ILE A 28 -35.06 -5.41 -2.19
C ILE A 28 -34.53 -3.97 -2.22
N LEU A 29 -33.42 -3.75 -1.53
CA LEU A 29 -32.75 -2.45 -1.45
C LEU A 29 -31.76 -2.28 -2.60
N LYS A 30 -31.51 -1.02 -2.99
CA LYS A 30 -30.47 -0.67 -3.98
C LYS A 30 -29.19 -0.21 -3.29
N ALA A 31 -28.07 -0.86 -3.59
CA ALA A 31 -26.78 -0.44 -3.08
C ALA A 31 -26.34 0.91 -3.67
N ARG A 32 -25.63 1.71 -2.87
CA ARG A 32 -25.03 2.98 -3.29
C ARG A 32 -23.52 2.84 -3.42
N LEU A 33 -22.90 3.55 -4.35
CA LEU A 33 -21.45 3.55 -4.52
C LEU A 33 -20.83 4.67 -3.67
N SER A 34 -19.78 4.35 -2.89
CA SER A 34 -19.02 5.34 -2.14
C SER A 34 -17.99 6.06 -3.01
N ASN A 35 -17.52 7.22 -2.57
CA ASN A 35 -16.39 7.93 -3.19
C ASN A 35 -15.08 7.11 -3.17
N THR A 36 -15.01 6.08 -2.34
CA THR A 36 -13.88 5.15 -2.27
C THR A 36 -14.05 3.93 -3.19
N GLY A 37 -15.15 3.84 -3.94
CA GLY A 37 -15.45 2.80 -4.92
C GLY A 37 -16.08 1.53 -4.36
N TYR A 38 -16.59 1.55 -3.13
CA TYR A 38 -17.25 0.41 -2.50
C TYR A 38 -18.77 0.58 -2.48
N TYR A 39 -19.50 -0.50 -2.78
CA TYR A 39 -20.95 -0.51 -2.57
C TYR A 39 -21.27 -0.57 -1.07
N TYR A 40 -22.28 0.19 -0.64
CA TYR A 40 -22.81 0.20 0.72
C TYR A 40 -24.33 0.28 0.74
N TYR A 41 -24.90 -0.10 1.87
CA TYR A 41 -26.29 0.14 2.25
C TYR A 41 -26.36 1.03 3.48
N SER A 42 -27.45 1.77 3.59
CA SER A 42 -27.83 2.52 4.79
C SER A 42 -28.90 1.74 5.53
N PHE A 43 -28.67 1.51 6.81
CA PHE A 43 -29.53 0.78 7.72
C PHE A 43 -30.05 1.74 8.78
N TRP A 44 -31.33 1.64 9.10
CA TRP A 44 -31.92 2.37 10.23
C TRP A 44 -31.90 1.51 11.47
N ASN A 45 -31.36 2.04 12.57
CA ASN A 45 -31.33 1.38 13.86
C ASN A 45 -31.52 2.43 14.97
N HIS A 46 -32.54 2.27 15.84
CA HIS A 46 -32.87 3.18 16.94
C HIS A 46 -32.77 4.68 16.57
N ASN A 47 -33.49 5.09 15.51
CA ASN A 47 -33.50 6.46 14.97
C ASN A 47 -32.15 7.02 14.46
N LYS A 48 -31.15 6.16 14.24
CA LYS A 48 -29.87 6.54 13.63
C LYS A 48 -29.62 5.76 12.36
N GLU A 49 -29.14 6.46 11.33
CA GLU A 49 -28.65 5.83 10.10
C GLU A 49 -27.23 5.29 10.33
N LYS A 50 -27.02 3.99 10.13
CA LYS A 50 -25.70 3.36 10.10
C LYS A 50 -25.43 2.81 8.70
N ARG A 51 -24.20 2.99 8.20
CA ARG A 51 -23.79 2.47 6.90
C ARG A 51 -22.92 1.23 7.07
N ASP A 52 -23.16 0.20 6.26
CA ASP A 52 -22.21 -0.91 6.13
C ASP A 52 -21.97 -1.27 4.66
N PHE A 53 -20.76 -1.73 4.36
CA PHE A 53 -20.35 -2.07 3.00
C PHE A 53 -20.84 -3.46 2.61
N VAL A 54 -21.23 -3.61 1.35
CA VAL A 54 -21.79 -4.85 0.79
C VAL A 54 -20.86 -6.04 1.00
N HIS A 55 -19.56 -5.88 0.70
CA HIS A 55 -18.58 -6.94 0.90
C HIS A 55 -18.47 -7.41 2.35
N ARG A 56 -18.62 -6.51 3.35
CA ARG A 56 -18.56 -6.88 4.76
C ARG A 56 -19.82 -7.61 5.21
N LEU A 57 -20.98 -7.14 4.79
CA LEU A 57 -22.26 -7.80 5.08
C LEU A 57 -22.27 -9.25 4.58
N ILE A 58 -21.80 -9.45 3.35
CA ILE A 58 -21.73 -10.78 2.73
C ILE A 58 -20.70 -11.66 3.43
N ALA A 59 -19.51 -11.12 3.72
CA ALA A 59 -18.48 -11.88 4.42
C ALA A 59 -18.94 -12.30 5.83
N LYS A 60 -19.59 -11.41 6.59
CA LYS A 60 -20.15 -11.71 7.92
C LYS A 60 -21.21 -12.82 7.86
N ALA A 61 -22.05 -12.83 6.82
CA ALA A 61 -23.13 -13.81 6.70
C ALA A 61 -22.69 -15.16 6.14
N PHE A 62 -21.76 -15.19 5.18
CA PHE A 62 -21.47 -16.40 4.39
C PHE A 62 -20.05 -16.93 4.52
N ILE A 63 -19.11 -16.20 5.11
CA ILE A 63 -17.71 -16.60 5.20
C ILE A 63 -17.32 -16.72 6.68
N PRO A 64 -17.05 -17.94 7.17
CA PRO A 64 -16.57 -18.13 8.54
C PRO A 64 -15.33 -17.29 8.82
N ASN A 65 -15.27 -16.67 10.00
CA ASN A 65 -14.14 -15.88 10.45
C ASN A 65 -13.56 -16.45 11.76
N PRO A 66 -13.01 -17.67 11.76
CA PRO A 66 -12.55 -18.35 12.98
C PRO A 66 -11.40 -17.62 13.68
N TYR A 67 -10.66 -16.78 12.95
CA TYR A 67 -9.52 -16.02 13.46
C TYR A 67 -9.85 -14.56 13.80
N ASN A 68 -11.14 -14.19 13.74
CA ASN A 68 -11.64 -12.85 14.02
C ASN A 68 -10.84 -11.73 13.30
N TRP A 69 -10.51 -11.95 12.02
CA TRP A 69 -9.82 -10.98 11.20
C TRP A 69 -10.72 -9.77 10.92
N SER A 70 -10.13 -8.58 10.92
CA SER A 70 -10.88 -7.33 10.89
C SER A 70 -11.20 -6.79 9.50
N GLU A 71 -10.49 -7.24 8.46
CA GLU A 71 -10.66 -6.75 7.09
C GLU A 71 -11.16 -7.84 6.15
N VAL A 72 -11.91 -7.42 5.13
CA VAL A 72 -12.34 -8.28 4.02
C VAL A 72 -11.62 -7.80 2.76
N ASN A 73 -10.92 -8.72 2.10
CA ASN A 73 -10.18 -8.47 0.86
C ASN A 73 -10.98 -8.92 -0.36
N HIS A 74 -10.91 -8.14 -1.44
CA HIS A 74 -11.35 -8.54 -2.78
C HIS A 74 -10.15 -9.16 -3.51
N LYS A 75 -10.18 -10.47 -3.73
CA LYS A 75 -9.06 -11.23 -4.32
C LYS A 75 -8.63 -10.72 -5.70
N ASN A 76 -9.58 -10.24 -6.51
CA ASN A 76 -9.28 -9.64 -7.81
C ASN A 76 -9.03 -8.12 -7.78
N GLY A 77 -9.14 -7.47 -6.63
CA GLY A 77 -9.00 -6.01 -6.50
C GLY A 77 -10.18 -5.18 -6.98
N ILE A 78 -11.22 -5.80 -7.53
CA ILE A 78 -12.41 -5.12 -8.05
C ILE A 78 -13.40 -4.94 -6.88
N LYS A 79 -13.46 -3.71 -6.35
CA LYS A 79 -14.27 -3.34 -5.17
C LYS A 79 -15.78 -3.54 -5.35
N THR A 80 -16.25 -3.60 -6.59
CA THR A 80 -17.65 -3.81 -6.96
C THR A 80 -18.00 -5.30 -7.13
N ASP A 81 -17.02 -6.19 -7.24
CA ASP A 81 -17.24 -7.64 -7.35
C ASP A 81 -17.39 -8.27 -5.96
N ASN A 82 -18.62 -8.24 -5.45
CA ASN A 82 -18.96 -8.70 -4.10
C ASN A 82 -19.38 -10.17 -4.03
N ARG A 83 -19.09 -10.98 -5.06
CA ARG A 83 -19.40 -12.43 -5.04
C ARG A 83 -18.62 -13.10 -3.91
N ILE A 84 -19.27 -13.98 -3.15
CA ILE A 84 -18.66 -14.68 -1.99
C ILE A 84 -17.29 -15.27 -2.33
N LYS A 85 -17.15 -15.92 -3.49
CA LYS A 85 -15.89 -16.52 -3.95
C LYS A 85 -14.71 -15.54 -4.07
N ASN A 86 -15.01 -14.27 -4.35
CA ASN A 86 -14.03 -13.20 -4.50
C ASN A 86 -13.64 -12.53 -3.17
N LEU A 87 -14.36 -12.82 -2.09
CA LEU A 87 -14.12 -12.23 -0.79
C LEU A 87 -13.34 -13.20 0.10
N GLU A 88 -12.50 -12.65 0.97
CA GLU A 88 -11.84 -13.39 2.04
C GLU A 88 -11.61 -12.49 3.24
N TRP A 89 -11.74 -13.03 4.45
CA TRP A 89 -11.25 -12.36 5.64
C TRP A 89 -9.72 -12.30 5.60
N CYS A 90 -9.12 -11.21 6.09
CA CYS A 90 -7.68 -11.07 6.16
C CYS A 90 -7.24 -10.04 7.19
N THR A 91 -5.93 -10.03 7.48
CA THR A 91 -5.32 -8.97 8.27
C THR A 91 -4.99 -7.76 7.39
N ARG A 92 -4.94 -6.57 8.01
CA ARG A 92 -4.53 -5.33 7.31
C ARG A 92 -3.16 -5.45 6.63
N LYS A 93 -2.20 -6.12 7.27
CA LYS A 93 -0.86 -6.35 6.71
C LYS A 93 -0.94 -7.20 5.44
N TYR A 94 -1.75 -8.26 5.46
CA TYR A 94 -1.98 -9.09 4.28
C TYR A 94 -2.65 -8.30 3.16
N ASN A 95 -3.73 -7.57 3.44
CA ASN A 95 -4.48 -6.80 2.45
C ASN A 95 -3.58 -5.77 1.73
N MET A 96 -2.78 -5.03 2.50
CA MET A 96 -1.78 -4.11 1.91
C MET A 96 -0.77 -4.84 1.02
N ARG A 97 -0.30 -6.01 1.43
CA ARG A 97 0.69 -6.79 0.68
C ARG A 97 0.09 -7.38 -0.59
N HIS A 98 -1.14 -7.86 -0.53
CA HIS A 98 -1.92 -8.36 -1.67
C HIS A 98 -2.10 -7.25 -2.73
N SER A 99 -2.52 -6.06 -2.29
CA SER A 99 -2.67 -4.89 -3.18
C SER A 99 -1.38 -4.52 -3.92
N LEU A 100 -0.23 -4.59 -3.24
CA LEU A 100 1.06 -4.25 -3.85
C LEU A 100 1.63 -5.36 -4.74
N LEU A 101 1.63 -6.60 -4.24
CA LEU A 101 2.38 -7.69 -4.89
C LEU A 101 1.55 -8.47 -5.90
N VAL A 102 0.25 -8.61 -5.66
CA VAL A 102 -0.66 -9.38 -6.53
C VAL A 102 -1.37 -8.46 -7.50
N LEU A 103 -2.01 -7.40 -6.97
CA LEU A 103 -2.75 -6.44 -7.80
C LEU A 103 -1.85 -5.41 -8.48
N LYS A 104 -0.55 -5.37 -8.12
CA LYS A 104 0.46 -4.45 -8.68
C LYS A 104 0.04 -2.97 -8.59
N ASN A 105 -0.76 -2.61 -7.59
CA ASN A 105 -1.17 -1.23 -7.38
C ASN A 105 0.06 -0.41 -6.99
N LYS A 106 0.44 0.54 -7.85
CA LYS A 106 1.55 1.46 -7.56
C LYS A 106 1.09 2.46 -6.49
N ARG A 107 1.91 2.64 -5.46
CA ARG A 107 1.72 3.77 -4.55
C ARG A 107 2.08 5.02 -5.31
N LYS A 108 1.15 5.97 -5.42
CA LYS A 108 1.46 7.32 -5.90
C LYS A 108 2.26 8.01 -4.81
N SER A 109 3.52 8.32 -5.09
CA SER A 109 4.34 9.18 -4.24
C SER A 109 4.34 10.57 -4.86
N LYS A 110 4.03 11.59 -4.06
CA LYS A 110 4.19 12.99 -4.50
C LYS A 110 5.66 13.30 -4.61
N HIS A 111 6.07 13.96 -5.68
CA HIS A 111 7.44 14.42 -5.83
C HIS A 111 7.74 15.47 -4.77
N ILE A 112 9.01 15.56 -4.40
CA ILE A 112 9.51 16.58 -3.48
C ILE A 112 10.59 17.38 -4.17
N LYS A 113 10.58 18.69 -3.95
CA LYS A 113 11.56 19.63 -4.49
C LYS A 113 12.32 20.27 -3.36
N CYS A 114 13.63 20.36 -3.54
CA CYS A 114 14.49 21.19 -2.72
C CYS A 114 14.47 22.61 -3.30
N ILE A 115 14.04 23.60 -2.52
CA ILE A 115 13.83 24.97 -3.02
C ILE A 115 15.17 25.59 -3.44
N GLU A 116 16.21 25.42 -2.64
CA GLU A 116 17.50 26.08 -2.85
C GLU A 116 18.30 25.46 -4.01
N THR A 117 18.13 24.16 -4.27
CA THR A 117 18.91 23.46 -5.31
C THR A 117 18.12 23.21 -6.59
N GLY A 118 16.80 23.31 -6.56
CA GLY A 118 15.91 22.92 -7.65
C GLY A 118 15.81 21.40 -7.85
N ASP A 119 16.48 20.58 -7.03
CA ASP A 119 16.50 19.13 -7.19
C ASP A 119 15.13 18.52 -6.87
N VAL A 120 14.59 17.72 -7.78
CA VAL A 120 13.27 17.07 -7.67
C VAL A 120 13.43 15.57 -7.56
N PHE A 121 12.89 14.97 -6.49
CA PHE A 121 12.88 13.54 -6.25
C PHE A 121 11.49 12.95 -6.51
N GLY A 122 11.43 11.67 -6.89
CA GLY A 122 10.19 10.90 -7.11
C GLY A 122 9.33 10.71 -5.84
N GLY A 123 9.79 11.26 -4.72
CA GLY A 123 9.08 11.37 -3.45
C GLY A 123 9.98 11.07 -2.27
N LEU A 124 9.40 11.11 -1.07
CA LEU A 124 10.13 10.95 0.19
C LEU A 124 10.97 9.66 0.25
N LYS A 125 10.45 8.55 -0.28
CA LYS A 125 11.17 7.26 -0.28
C LYS A 125 12.27 7.19 -1.32
N ASP A 126 12.05 7.79 -2.48
CA ASP A 126 13.09 7.94 -3.50
C ASP A 126 14.27 8.78 -2.95
N PHE A 127 13.98 9.87 -2.23
CA PHE A 127 14.99 10.65 -1.53
C PHE A 127 15.76 9.83 -0.48
N GLU A 128 15.06 9.11 0.41
CA GLU A 128 15.72 8.32 1.47
C GLU A 128 16.60 7.20 0.89
N GLU A 129 16.16 6.58 -0.20
CA GLU A 129 16.91 5.52 -0.87
C GLU A 129 18.16 6.04 -1.57
N ARG A 130 18.08 7.21 -2.22
CA ARG A 130 19.20 7.80 -2.98
C ARG A 130 20.21 8.52 -2.11
N THR A 131 19.74 9.21 -1.07
CA THR A 131 20.60 10.06 -0.22
C THR A 131 20.98 9.40 1.10
N GLY A 132 20.22 8.39 1.55
CA GLY A 132 20.38 7.79 2.88
C GLY A 132 19.88 8.66 4.03
N LEU A 133 19.35 9.85 3.74
CA LEU A 133 18.86 10.80 4.72
C LEU A 133 17.40 10.51 5.08
N CYS A 134 17.03 10.76 6.34
CA CYS A 134 15.71 10.46 6.86
C CYS A 134 14.65 11.37 6.24
N CYS A 135 13.80 10.81 5.39
CA CYS A 135 12.71 11.55 4.75
C CYS A 135 11.65 12.07 5.73
N ILE A 136 11.61 11.56 6.98
CA ILE A 136 10.69 12.06 8.02
C ILE A 136 11.03 13.50 8.38
N ALA A 137 12.31 13.90 8.36
CA ALA A 137 12.73 15.28 8.60
C ALA A 137 12.11 16.21 7.54
N ILE A 138 12.26 15.84 6.26
CA ILE A 138 11.66 16.55 5.12
C ILE A 138 10.14 16.65 5.27
N HIS A 139 9.46 15.56 5.61
CA HIS A 139 8.02 15.58 5.81
C HIS A 139 7.59 16.57 6.91
N ARG A 140 8.36 16.67 8.01
CA ARG A 140 8.11 17.63 9.09
C ARG A 140 8.38 19.07 8.66
N ASN A 141 9.41 19.30 7.85
CA ASN A 141 9.69 20.60 7.27
C ASN A 141 8.56 21.06 6.33
N ILE A 142 8.11 20.20 5.41
CA ILE A 142 6.98 20.52 4.51
C ILE A 142 5.69 20.79 5.31
N LYS A 143 5.44 20.05 6.40
CA LYS A 143 4.29 20.29 7.30
C LYS A 143 4.47 21.46 8.28
N HIS A 144 5.44 22.34 8.03
CA HIS A 144 5.74 23.55 8.81
C HIS A 144 6.13 23.34 10.28
N LYS A 145 6.48 22.11 10.69
CA LYS A 145 6.98 21.84 12.06
C LYS A 145 8.48 22.06 12.23
N SER A 146 9.19 22.40 11.15
CA SER A 146 10.61 22.76 11.13
C SER A 146 10.88 23.79 10.03
N LYS A 147 11.75 24.77 10.28
CA LYS A 147 12.14 25.79 9.29
C LYS A 147 12.94 25.19 8.12
N THR A 148 13.82 24.22 8.40
CA THR A 148 14.63 23.52 7.38
C THR A 148 14.78 22.03 7.70
N SER A 149 15.30 21.26 6.75
CA SER A 149 15.76 19.88 6.93
C SER A 149 17.02 19.65 6.10
N TYR A 150 18.07 19.17 6.77
CA TYR A 150 19.41 19.00 6.19
C TYR A 150 20.06 20.30 5.65
N GLY A 151 19.58 21.45 6.13
CA GLY A 151 20.00 22.78 5.66
C GLY A 151 19.23 23.29 4.45
N TYR A 152 18.16 22.58 4.05
CA TYR A 152 17.34 22.92 2.89
C TYR A 152 15.87 23.04 3.26
N THR A 153 15.12 23.73 2.40
CA THR A 153 13.67 23.86 2.45
C THR A 153 13.06 22.98 1.37
N TRP A 154 11.94 22.36 1.71
CA TRP A 154 11.32 21.35 0.87
C TRP A 154 9.86 21.67 0.63
N GLU A 155 9.38 21.34 -0.56
CA GLU A 155 7.97 21.44 -0.94
C GLU A 155 7.53 20.20 -1.74
N TYR A 156 6.22 19.97 -1.79
CA TYR A 156 5.68 19.02 -2.77
C TYR A 156 5.55 19.71 -4.11
N THR A 157 5.90 19.00 -5.18
CA THR A 157 5.80 19.51 -6.55
C THR A 157 5.18 18.45 -7.46
N ASP A 158 4.68 18.90 -8.62
CA ASP A 158 4.32 18.06 -9.75
C ASP A 158 5.41 18.06 -10.85
N ASP A 159 6.51 18.80 -10.64
CA ASP A 159 7.66 18.86 -11.53
C ASP A 159 8.25 17.45 -11.79
N PRO A 160 8.80 17.18 -12.99
CA PRO A 160 9.46 15.91 -13.27
C PRO A 160 10.74 15.74 -12.44
N VAL A 161 11.10 14.48 -12.15
CA VAL A 161 12.32 14.12 -11.41
C VAL A 161 13.57 14.58 -12.17
N THR A 162 14.44 15.34 -11.51
CA THR A 162 15.67 15.89 -12.11
C THR A 162 16.81 14.87 -12.09
N LEU A 163 17.88 15.16 -12.84
CA LEU A 163 19.18 14.55 -12.60
C LEU A 163 19.81 15.24 -11.40
N ILE A 164 20.21 14.45 -10.40
CA ILE A 164 20.62 14.96 -9.09
C ILE A 164 22.11 14.71 -8.91
N ASP A 165 22.86 15.77 -8.61
CA ASP A 165 24.22 15.64 -8.10
C ASP A 165 24.16 15.33 -6.59
N TYR A 166 24.41 14.05 -6.27
CA TYR A 166 24.28 13.54 -4.90
C TYR A 166 25.40 14.00 -3.96
N SER A 167 26.49 14.58 -4.49
CA SER A 167 27.59 15.08 -3.67
C SER A 167 27.11 16.16 -2.67
N LYS A 168 26.10 16.96 -3.07
CA LYS A 168 25.44 17.99 -2.26
C LYS A 168 24.90 17.46 -0.92
N TYR A 169 24.42 16.23 -0.90
CA TYR A 169 23.76 15.63 0.27
C TYR A 169 24.69 14.71 1.09
N LYS A 170 25.81 14.27 0.51
CA LYS A 170 26.74 13.28 1.09
C LYS A 170 27.38 13.75 2.40
N ASN A 171 27.67 15.05 2.52
CA ASN A 171 28.31 15.63 3.71
C ASN A 171 27.36 15.87 4.89
N LYS A 172 26.05 15.59 4.72
CA LYS A 172 25.01 15.79 5.75
C LYS A 172 24.63 14.51 6.48
N ILE A 173 25.34 13.41 6.21
CA ILE A 173 25.13 12.10 6.85
C ILE A 173 25.64 12.18 8.29
N GLY A 174 24.72 12.32 9.26
CA GLY A 174 25.06 12.23 10.69
C GLY A 174 25.35 10.79 11.13
N LYS A 175 26.14 10.66 12.21
CA LYS A 175 26.58 9.39 12.86
C LYS A 175 25.43 8.46 13.32
N ASN A 176 24.17 8.93 13.30
CA ASN A 176 22.97 8.16 13.66
C ASN A 176 22.06 7.81 12.46
N SER A 177 22.52 8.02 11.22
CA SER A 177 21.77 7.56 10.05
C SER A 177 21.76 6.02 10.03
N ASN A 178 20.61 5.43 9.74
CA ASN A 178 20.46 4.01 9.40
C ASN A 178 21.40 3.55 8.25
N LEU A 179 22.15 4.47 7.65
CA LEU A 179 23.21 4.26 6.69
C LEU A 179 24.44 3.58 7.31
N ALA A 180 24.85 3.88 8.56
CA ALA A 180 25.96 3.16 9.19
C ALA A 180 25.68 1.64 9.33
N LYS A 181 24.40 1.26 9.43
CA LYS A 181 23.95 -0.14 9.40
C LYS A 181 23.74 -0.70 7.98
N LYS A 182 23.54 0.16 6.96
CA LYS A 182 23.32 -0.20 5.55
C LYS A 182 24.59 -0.15 4.68
N ILE A 183 25.64 0.56 5.09
CA ILE A 183 26.96 0.63 4.42
C ILE A 183 27.74 -0.68 4.60
N ASN A 184 27.32 -1.57 5.51
CA ASN A 184 27.47 -3.00 5.26
C ASN A 184 26.52 -3.36 4.12
N ILE A 185 26.93 -2.97 2.91
CA ILE A 185 26.26 -3.25 1.64
C ILE A 185 25.88 -4.72 1.72
N SER A 186 24.57 -5.01 1.80
CA SER A 186 24.16 -6.40 1.98
C SER A 186 24.85 -7.21 0.89
N ALA A 187 25.50 -8.32 1.26
CA ALA A 187 26.26 -9.13 0.31
C ALA A 187 25.43 -9.47 -0.95
N SER A 188 24.10 -9.50 -0.81
CA SER A 188 23.12 -9.63 -1.88
C SER A 188 23.18 -8.54 -2.96
N LEU A 189 23.44 -7.27 -2.61
CA LEU A 189 23.50 -6.14 -3.54
C LEU A 189 24.84 -6.09 -4.27
N LEU A 190 25.95 -6.36 -3.56
CA LEU A 190 27.29 -6.51 -4.17
C LEU A 190 27.34 -7.72 -5.10
N CYS A 191 26.82 -8.86 -4.66
CA CYS A 191 26.81 -10.10 -5.44
C CYS A 191 25.87 -10.00 -6.66
N TRP A 192 24.74 -9.29 -6.55
CA TRP A 192 23.88 -9.01 -7.70
C TRP A 192 24.57 -8.10 -8.73
N ARG A 193 25.24 -7.03 -8.29
CA ARG A 193 25.93 -6.07 -9.20
C ARG A 193 27.16 -6.68 -9.88
N LYS A 194 27.93 -7.49 -9.15
CA LYS A 194 29.08 -8.22 -9.71
C LYS A 194 28.66 -9.31 -10.70
N LYS A 195 27.54 -10.01 -10.43
CA LYS A 195 26.97 -11.02 -11.35
C LYS A 195 26.45 -10.41 -12.67
N HIS A 196 26.19 -9.11 -12.70
CA HIS A 196 25.71 -8.39 -13.87
C HIS A 196 26.76 -7.46 -14.51
N GLY A 197 28.04 -7.59 -14.15
CA GLY A 197 29.16 -6.98 -14.89
C GLY A 197 29.43 -5.49 -14.64
N TRP A 198 28.93 -4.92 -13.55
CA TRP A 198 29.09 -3.48 -13.26
C TRP A 198 30.49 -3.18 -12.70
N ASN A 199 31.24 -2.26 -13.33
CA ASN A 199 32.52 -1.75 -12.83
C ASN A 199 32.29 -0.61 -11.81
N MET A 200 33.22 -0.43 -10.86
CA MET A 200 33.11 0.56 -9.77
C MET A 200 33.04 2.01 -10.26
N ASP A 201 33.57 2.28 -11.45
CA ASP A 201 33.59 3.63 -12.05
C ASP A 201 32.28 3.99 -12.77
N ASP A 202 31.48 3.00 -13.16
CA ASP A 202 30.18 3.19 -13.85
C ASP A 202 29.04 3.62 -12.89
N ILE A 203 29.34 3.74 -11.59
CA ILE A 203 28.39 4.12 -10.53
C ILE A 203 27.95 5.59 -10.65
N ALA A 204 28.69 6.42 -11.40
CA ALA A 204 28.49 7.87 -11.44
C ALA A 204 27.40 8.34 -12.42
N THR A 205 26.94 7.52 -13.37
CA THR A 205 26.09 8.00 -14.46
C THR A 205 25.05 6.96 -14.88
N VAL A 206 23.78 7.36 -14.77
CA VAL A 206 22.56 6.78 -15.37
C VAL A 206 21.67 5.91 -14.46
N ARG A 207 20.38 6.22 -14.60
CA ARG A 207 19.15 5.82 -13.88
C ARG A 207 18.92 4.30 -13.80
N PRO A 208 18.33 3.77 -12.70
CA PRO A 208 17.62 2.50 -12.75
C PRO A 208 16.18 2.72 -13.24
N ASP A 209 15.81 2.10 -14.36
CA ASP A 209 14.41 1.79 -14.66
C ASP A 209 13.96 0.64 -13.76
N TYR A 210 12.89 0.86 -12.99
CA TYR A 210 12.36 -0.12 -12.03
C TYR A 210 11.33 -1.05 -12.67
N SER A 211 11.55 -1.44 -13.92
CA SER A 211 10.82 -2.52 -14.56
C SER A 211 11.58 -3.84 -14.38
N ASN A 212 10.93 -4.78 -13.70
CA ASN A 212 11.25 -6.21 -13.58
C ASN A 212 12.08 -6.74 -12.40
N ASN A 213 11.55 -7.89 -11.94
CA ASN A 213 12.23 -9.01 -11.29
C ASN A 213 12.43 -9.00 -9.77
N ARG A 214 11.49 -9.65 -9.08
CA ARG A 214 11.82 -10.65 -8.06
C ARG A 214 10.92 -11.90 -8.15
N LYS A 215 11.30 -12.84 -9.03
CA LYS A 215 11.09 -14.27 -8.77
C LYS A 215 12.19 -14.73 -7.81
N ARG A 216 11.84 -15.29 -6.65
CA ARG A 216 12.72 -16.24 -5.95
C ARG A 216 11.87 -17.35 -5.33
N GLY A 217 12.12 -18.56 -5.83
CA GLY A 217 11.61 -19.81 -5.31
C GLY A 217 12.16 -20.12 -3.92
N ARG A 218 11.37 -20.90 -3.18
CA ARG A 218 11.62 -21.31 -1.80
C ARG A 218 12.31 -22.68 -1.84
N LEU A 219 13.61 -22.75 -1.54
CA LEU A 219 14.27 -24.03 -1.28
C LEU A 219 13.91 -24.51 0.13
N LYS A 220 13.36 -25.72 0.22
CA LYS A 220 13.10 -26.45 1.46
C LYS A 220 14.44 -26.77 2.12
N LYS A 221 14.60 -26.50 3.42
CA LYS A 221 15.65 -27.11 4.24
C LYS A 221 15.11 -28.41 4.83
N GLY A 222 15.77 -29.52 4.53
CA GLY A 222 15.56 -30.80 5.18
C GLY A 222 16.18 -30.82 6.57
N ASN A 223 15.56 -31.61 7.47
CA ASN A 223 16.12 -31.98 8.75
C ASN A 223 17.01 -33.22 8.60
N SER A 224 18.21 -33.14 9.17
CA SER A 224 19.10 -34.24 9.54
C SER A 224 20.01 -33.64 10.62
N ARG A 225 20.26 -34.22 11.79
CA ARG A 225 20.08 -35.57 12.33
C ARG A 225 19.57 -35.45 13.76
#